data_AF-A0AAD5M3J4-F1
#
_entry.id   AF-A0AAD5M3J4-F1
#
_cell.length_a   1.000
_cell.length_b   1.000
_cell.length_c   1.000
_cell.angle_alpha   90.00
_cell.angle_beta   90.00
_cell.angle_gamma   90.00
#
_symmetry.space_group_name_H-M   'P 1'
#
loop_
_entity.id
_entity.type
_entity.pdbx_description
1 polymer ?
#
loop_
_entity_poly.entity_id
_entity_poly.type
_entity_poly.pdbx_seq_one_letter_code
_entity_poly.pdbx_strand_id
1 'polypeptide(L)' 'MLHKFALENGIYTNTTVWAIYVDNCGAQNKNNHLVRFLLFLVDSGRLRAANLYFFVKGHTKNNCDRGFATFK' A
#
# COMPACT_ATOMS: atom_id res chain seq x y z
N MET A 1 -11.05 -2.00 -3.07
CA MET A 1 -10.31 -1.60 -4.29
C MET A 1 -9.06 -2.45 -4.49
N LEU A 2 -8.06 -2.43 -3.59
CA LEU A 2 -6.81 -3.21 -3.73
C LEU A 2 -7.02 -4.73 -3.83
N HIS A 3 -7.82 -5.33 -2.93
CA HIS A 3 -8.11 -6.77 -2.96
C HIS A 3 -8.75 -7.22 -4.28
N LYS A 4 -9.69 -6.43 -4.80
CA LYS A 4 -10.41 -6.72 -6.05
C LYS A 4 -9.45 -6.66 -7.24
N PHE A 5 -8.63 -5.61 -7.31
CA PHE A 5 -7.59 -5.48 -8.33
C PHE A 5 -6.60 -6.65 -8.32
N ALA A 6 -6.13 -7.05 -7.14
CA ALA A 6 -5.19 -8.17 -7.01
C ALA A 6 -5.80 -9.52 -7.41
N LEU A 7 -7.11 -9.69 -7.21
CA LEU A 7 -7.84 -10.88 -7.64
C LEU A 7 -8.04 -10.89 -9.17
N GLU A 8 -8.49 -9.77 -9.74
CA GLU A 8 -8.74 -9.62 -11.19
C GLU A 8 -7.46 -9.78 -12.02
N ASN A 9 -6.31 -9.40 -11.47
CA ASN A 9 -5.01 -9.49 -12.14
C ASN A 9 -4.20 -10.74 -11.75
N GLY A 10 -4.78 -11.69 -10.98
CA GLY A 10 -4.08 -12.93 -10.61
C GLY A 10 -2.80 -12.71 -9.80
N ILE A 11 -2.71 -11.63 -9.02
CA ILE A 11 -1.49 -11.24 -8.32
C ILE A 11 -1.19 -12.21 -7.17
N TYR A 12 -2.22 -12.74 -6.50
CA TYR A 12 -2.07 -13.71 -5.41
C TYR A 12 -1.47 -15.05 -5.87
N THR A 13 -1.74 -15.46 -7.11
CA THR A 13 -1.25 -16.74 -7.64
C THR A 13 0.19 -16.64 -8.14
N ASN A 14 0.58 -15.48 -8.68
CA ASN A 14 1.90 -15.30 -9.28
C ASN A 14 2.96 -14.84 -8.27
N THR A 15 2.56 -14.12 -7.23
CA THR A 15 3.49 -13.55 -6.25
C THR A 15 2.96 -13.77 -4.83
N THR A 16 3.69 -14.56 -4.05
CA THR A 16 3.35 -14.84 -2.64
C THR A 16 3.93 -13.81 -1.66
N VAL A 17 4.88 -12.98 -2.10
CA VAL A 17 5.49 -11.94 -1.25
C VAL A 17 5.22 -10.56 -1.83
N TRP A 18 4.51 -9.73 -1.08
CA TRP A 18 4.19 -8.37 -1.52
C TRP A 18 5.16 -7.34 -0.94
N ALA A 19 5.68 -6.47 -1.79
CA ALA A 19 6.44 -5.28 -1.41
C ALA A 19 5.61 -4.05 -1.75
N ILE A 20 5.12 -3.37 -0.72
CA ILE A 20 4.18 -2.25 -0.85
C ILE A 20 4.91 -0.99 -0.42
N TYR A 21 5.05 -0.06 -1.35
CA TYR A 21 5.64 1.24 -1.11
C TYR A 21 4.53 2.27 -0.98
N VAL A 22 4.48 2.93 0.18
CA VAL A 22 3.47 3.94 0.46
C VAL A 22 4.13 5.26 0.88
N ASP A 23 3.46 6.36 0.55
CA ASP A 23 3.83 7.65 1.13
C ASP A 23 3.65 7.62 2.66
N ASN A 24 4.25 8.60 3.34
CA ASN A 24 4.22 8.69 4.79
C ASN A 24 2.95 9.41 5.31
N CYS A 25 1.86 9.47 4.52
CA CYS A 25 0.61 10.07 4.95
C CYS A 25 -0.02 9.23 6.07
N GLY A 26 0.02 9.77 7.29
CA GLY A 26 -0.41 9.07 8.50
C GLY A 26 -1.86 8.58 8.45
N ALA A 27 -2.77 9.40 7.93
CA ALA A 27 -4.19 9.08 7.90
C ALA A 27 -4.58 8.09 6.80
N GLN A 28 -3.89 8.11 5.66
CA GLN A 28 -4.26 7.30 4.49
C GLN A 28 -3.50 5.99 4.44
N ASN A 29 -2.19 6.02 4.68
CA ASN A 29 -1.30 4.88 4.41
C ASN A 29 -0.74 4.23 5.69
N LYS A 30 -0.74 4.93 6.82
CA LYS A 30 -0.49 4.35 8.16
C LYS A 30 -1.79 4.08 8.92
N ASN A 31 -2.83 3.68 8.20
CA ASN A 31 -4.08 3.33 8.85
C ASN A 31 -4.02 1.87 9.35
N ASN A 32 -4.66 1.60 10.49
CA ASN A 32 -4.70 0.26 11.09
C ASN A 32 -5.44 -0.75 10.21
N HIS A 33 -6.36 -0.30 9.36
CA HIS A 33 -7.11 -1.17 8.45
C HIS A 33 -6.19 -1.81 7.40
N LEU A 34 -5.24 -1.07 6.83
CA LEU A 34 -4.30 -1.53 5.82
C LEU A 34 -3.33 -2.53 6.42
N VAL A 35 -2.78 -2.24 7.61
CA VAL A 35 -1.90 -3.17 8.32
C VAL A 35 -2.64 -4.46 8.69
N ARG A 36 -3.85 -4.38 9.25
CA ARG A 36 -4.68 -5.55 9.59
C ARG A 36 -5.08 -6.35 8.35
N PHE A 37 -5.38 -5.68 7.24
CA PHE A 37 -5.72 -6.34 5.99
C PHE A 37 -4.54 -7.13 5.43
N LEU A 38 -3.33 -6.57 5.44
CA LEU A 38 -2.12 -7.28 5.02
C LEU A 38 -1.82 -8.46 5.94
N LEU A 39 -1.99 -8.29 7.24
CA LEU A 39 -1.85 -9.37 8.22
C LEU A 39 -2.84 -10.51 7.94
N PHE A 40 -4.12 -10.18 7.70
CA PHE A 40 -5.15 -11.17 7.34
C PHE A 40 -4.79 -11.95 6.07
N LEU A 41 -4.22 -11.29 5.05
CA LEU A 41 -3.80 -11.97 3.83
C LEU A 41 -2.66 -12.95 4.06
N VAL A 42 -1.72 -12.62 4.95
CA VAL A 42 -0.64 -13.53 5.34
C VAL A 42 -1.18 -14.70 6.18
N ASP A 43 -2.00 -14.40 7.19
CA ASP A 43 -2.56 -15.40 8.11
C ASP A 43 -3.51 -16.38 7.42
N SER A 44 -4.29 -15.90 6.43
CA SER A 44 -5.15 -16.74 5.59
C SER A 44 -4.38 -17.56 4.55
N GLY A 45 -3.04 -17.48 4.51
CA GLY A 45 -2.18 -18.22 3.58
C GLY A 45 -2.25 -17.72 2.13
N ARG A 46 -2.95 -16.60 1.87
CA ARG A 46 -3.02 -15.98 0.54
C ARG A 46 -1.71 -15.30 0.16
N LEU A 47 -0.93 -14.88 1.16
CA LEU A 47 0.42 -14.37 1.01
C LEU A 47 1.37 -15.12 1.95
N ARG A 48 2.58 -15.34 1.49
CA ARG A 48 3.70 -15.81 2.32
C ARG A 48 4.25 -14.68 3.20
N ALA A 49 4.32 -13.46 2.66
CA ALA A 49 4.78 -12.29 3.41
C ALA A 49 4.28 -10.98 2.77
N ALA A 50 4.16 -9.93 3.59
CA ALA A 50 3.85 -8.58 3.13
C ALA A 50 4.79 -7.57 3.81
N ASN A 51 5.60 -6.89 3.00
CA ASN A 51 6.53 -5.85 3.43
C ASN A 51 5.93 -4.48 3.10
N LEU A 52 5.72 -3.65 4.13
CA LEU A 52 5.21 -2.30 3.98
C LEU A 52 6.35 -1.29 4.20
N TYR A 53 6.77 -0.63 3.12
CA TYR A 53 7.83 0.37 3.12
C TYR A 53 7.23 1.77 3.09
N PHE A 54 7.71 2.63 3.99
CA PHE A 54 7.32 4.03 4.05
C PHE A 54 8.45 4.92 3.51
N PHE A 55 8.11 5.84 2.62
CA PHE A 55 9.08 6.84 2.18
C PHE A 55 9.45 7.78 3.33
N VAL A 56 10.74 8.08 3.49
CA VAL A 56 11.24 9.03 4.48
C VAL A 56 10.71 10.43 4.14
N LYS A 57 10.18 11.13 5.14
CA LYS A 57 9.62 12.48 4.99
C LYS A 57 10.73 13.44 4.56
N GLY A 58 10.63 13.99 3.35
CA GLY A 58 11.59 14.97 2.81
C GLY A 58 12.04 14.73 1.37
N HIS A 59 11.88 13.52 0.82
CA HIS A 59 12.40 13.19 -0.53
C HIS A 59 11.36 13.07 -1.64
N THR A 60 10.07 13.01 -1.32
CA THR A 60 8.99 13.04 -2.31
C THR A 60 8.16 14.28 -2.12
N LYS A 61 8.60 15.37 -2.76
CA LYS A 61 7.63 16.23 -3.45
C LYS A 61 7.24 15.44 -4.70
N ASN A 62 6.31 14.50 -4.58
CA ASN A 62 5.74 13.89 -5.77
C ASN A 62 5.10 15.04 -6.57
N ASN A 63 5.46 15.21 -7.84
CA ASN A 63 4.94 16.34 -8.63
C ASN A 63 3.39 16.35 -8.64
N CYS A 64 2.79 15.18 -8.51
CA CYS A 64 1.34 14.99 -8.38
C CYS A 64 0.74 15.65 -7.12
N ASP A 65 1.48 15.70 -6.00
CA ASP A 65 1.00 16.31 -4.75
C ASP A 65 1.04 17.85 -4.79
N ARG A 66 1.77 18.43 -5.76
CA ARG A 66 1.91 19.88 -5.93
C ARG A 66 0.60 20.54 -6.39
N GLY A 67 -0.24 19.81 -7.13
CA GLY A 67 -1.50 20.33 -7.68
C GLY A 67 -2.56 20.66 -6.62
N PHE A 68 -2.62 19.88 -5.53
CA PHE A 68 -3.64 20.08 -4.50
C PHE A 68 -3.39 21.29 -3.58
N ALA A 69 -2.17 21.84 -3.58
CA ALA A 69 -1.84 23.05 -2.83
C ALA A 69 -2.09 24.36 -3.63
N THR A 70 -2.59 24.27 -4.87
CA THR A 70 -2.73 25.44 -5.76
C THR A 70 -4.18 25.82 -6.06
N PHE A 71 -5.18 25.08 -5.55
CA PHE A 71 -6.57 25.52 -5.57
C PHE A 71 -6.79 26.45 -4.37
N LYS A 72 -6.77 27.75 -4.64
CA LYS A 72 -7.15 28.82 -3.70
C LYS A 72 -8.29 29.61 -4.31
#